data_AF-A2FJ26-F1
#
_entry.id   AF-A2FJ26-F1
#
_cell.length_a   1.000
_cell.length_b   1.000
_cell.length_c   1.000
_cell.angle_alpha   90.00
_cell.angle_beta   90.00
_cell.angle_gamma   90.00
#
_symmetry.space_group_name_H-M   'P 1'
#
loop_
_entity.id
_entity.type
_entity.pdbx_description
1 polymer ?
#
loop_
_entity_poly.entity_id
_entity_poly.type
_entity_poly.pdbx_seq_one_letter_code
_entity_poly.pdbx_strand_id
1 'polypeptide(L)'
;MFSIMGYINDNFKVNSTFNYLFRFENELSSEYDYLNQSSNPLYSNISADVSIEAISPECNITIGKFNSFNGLALSSTHETLIDGIVNNSNWYYAIGANKMYQTNYTIPGPRCQTDKAVTSLDLWLQYTDDKIFQMLPNLVLPSIPKCNCYHTLSNLNLFILMILE
;
A
#
# COMPACT_ATOMS: atom_id res chain seq x y z
N MET A 1 10.00 -5.73 17.26
CA MET A 1 9.57 -5.43 15.89
C MET A 1 8.45 -4.41 16.02
N PHE A 2 8.71 -3.15 15.70
CA PHE A 2 7.73 -2.07 15.79
C PHE A 2 7.32 -1.69 14.37
N SER A 3 6.09 -2.05 13.97
CA SER A 3 5.52 -1.56 12.71
C SER A 3 4.40 -0.57 13.01
N ILE A 4 4.44 0.58 12.33
CA ILE A 4 3.35 1.58 12.35
C ILE A 4 2.03 0.94 11.90
N MET A 5 2.12 -0.11 11.07
CA MET A 5 0.94 -0.80 10.53
C MET A 5 0.04 -1.31 11.64
N GLY A 6 0.61 -1.91 12.70
CA GLY A 6 -0.17 -2.43 13.82
C GLY A 6 -0.99 -1.37 14.59
N TYR A 7 -0.69 -0.09 14.41
CA TYR A 7 -1.39 1.03 15.05
C TYR A 7 -2.45 1.69 14.16
N ILE A 8 -2.56 1.30 12.89
CA ILE A 8 -3.60 1.83 11.99
C ILE A 8 -4.98 1.51 12.56
N ASN A 9 -5.77 2.56 12.76
CA ASN A 9 -7.15 2.51 13.22
C ASN A 9 -7.95 3.62 12.51
N ASP A 10 -9.25 3.71 12.80
CA ASP A 10 -10.15 4.65 12.13
C ASP A 10 -9.77 6.13 12.26
N ASN A 11 -8.90 6.52 13.21
CA ASN A 11 -8.39 7.89 13.29
C ASN A 11 -7.52 8.28 12.08
N PHE A 12 -6.98 7.31 11.33
CA PHE A 12 -6.25 7.55 10.09
C PHE A 12 -7.16 7.71 8.87
N LYS A 13 -8.48 7.55 9.02
CA LYS A 13 -9.40 7.70 7.90
C LYS A 13 -9.53 9.17 7.50
N VAL A 14 -9.42 9.41 6.19
CA VAL A 14 -9.75 10.69 5.56
C VAL A 14 -10.99 10.43 4.71
N ASN A 15 -12.04 11.24 4.91
CA ASN A 15 -13.34 11.03 4.25
C ASN A 15 -13.88 9.59 4.41
N SER A 16 -13.75 9.02 5.61
CA SER A 16 -14.19 7.64 5.96
C SER A 16 -13.41 6.50 5.31
N THR A 17 -12.30 6.77 4.63
CA THR A 17 -11.46 5.76 3.96
C THR A 17 -10.01 5.84 4.42
N PHE A 18 -9.29 4.73 4.38
CA PHE A 18 -7.84 4.72 4.42
C PHE A 18 -7.32 5.06 3.03
N ASN A 19 -6.42 6.03 2.96
CA ASN A 19 -5.90 6.58 1.71
C ASN A 19 -4.41 6.23 1.65
N TYR A 20 -4.06 5.29 0.79
CA TYR A 20 -2.70 4.76 0.68
C TYR A 20 -2.02 5.27 -0.57
N LEU A 21 -0.78 5.69 -0.39
CA LEU A 21 0.17 5.91 -1.48
C LEU A 21 1.20 4.79 -1.39
N PHE A 22 1.59 4.18 -2.50
CA PHE A 22 2.68 3.21 -2.46
C PHE A 22 3.46 3.19 -3.77
N ARG A 23 4.69 2.70 -3.68
CA ARG A 23 5.64 2.63 -4.81
C ARG A 23 6.54 1.43 -4.65
N PHE A 24 6.62 0.59 -5.68
CA PHE A 24 7.60 -0.48 -5.74
C PHE A 24 8.93 0.02 -6.30
N GLU A 25 10.04 -0.45 -5.74
CA GLU A 25 11.37 -0.15 -6.29
C GLU A 25 11.48 -0.65 -7.74
N ASN A 26 12.17 0.14 -8.59
CA ASN A 26 12.38 -0.10 -10.02
C ASN A 26 11.16 0.05 -10.95
N GLU A 27 10.04 0.63 -10.51
CA GLU A 27 8.87 0.94 -11.37
C GLU A 27 8.86 2.38 -11.92
N LEU A 28 10.04 2.90 -12.31
CA LEU A 28 10.25 4.28 -12.77
C LEU A 28 10.24 5.32 -11.63
N SER A 29 11.20 6.24 -11.68
CA SER A 29 11.63 7.09 -10.56
C SER A 29 10.63 8.17 -10.10
N SER A 30 9.37 8.15 -10.53
CA SER A 30 8.42 9.25 -10.30
C SER A 30 6.95 8.87 -10.10
N GLU A 31 6.57 7.60 -10.18
CA GLU A 31 5.14 7.22 -10.23
C GLU A 31 4.74 6.42 -8.97
N TYR A 32 3.61 6.81 -8.40
CA TYR A 32 3.03 6.23 -7.18
C TYR A 32 1.63 5.75 -7.51
N ASP A 33 1.22 4.65 -6.89
CA ASP A 33 -0.16 4.21 -6.88
C ASP A 33 -0.88 4.87 -5.71
N TYR A 34 -2.06 5.45 -5.97
CA TYR A 34 -2.91 6.07 -4.95
C TYR A 34 -4.27 5.39 -4.94
N LEU A 35 -4.58 4.73 -3.82
CA LEU A 35 -5.80 3.96 -3.61
C LEU A 35 -6.47 4.37 -2.30
N ASN A 36 -7.80 4.26 -2.28
CA ASN A 36 -8.58 4.43 -1.07
C ASN A 36 -9.43 3.17 -0.83
N GLN A 37 -9.65 2.82 0.44
CA GLN A 37 -10.53 1.73 0.83
C GLN A 37 -11.12 1.95 2.23
N SER A 38 -12.32 1.44 2.49
CA SER A 38 -12.96 1.59 3.81
C SER A 38 -12.48 0.55 4.83
N SER A 39 -12.00 -0.59 4.35
CA SER A 39 -11.50 -1.72 5.15
C SER A 39 -10.05 -1.52 5.61
N ASN A 40 -9.74 -1.93 6.85
CA ASN A 40 -8.36 -1.98 7.34
C ASN A 40 -7.69 -3.28 6.85
N PRO A 41 -6.61 -3.20 6.06
CA PRO A 41 -6.01 -4.37 5.43
C PRO A 41 -5.28 -5.31 6.41
N LEU A 42 -5.04 -4.90 7.67
CA LEU A 42 -4.47 -5.81 8.68
C LEU A 42 -5.50 -6.71 9.37
N TYR A 43 -6.77 -6.31 9.38
CA TYR A 43 -7.81 -6.97 10.16
C TYR A 43 -8.93 -7.52 9.29
N SER A 44 -8.81 -7.40 7.97
CA SER A 44 -9.83 -7.76 7.00
C SER A 44 -9.21 -8.54 5.86
N ASN A 45 -9.78 -9.71 5.55
CA ASN A 45 -9.49 -10.48 4.34
C ASN A 45 -10.37 -10.06 3.15
N ILE A 46 -11.07 -8.93 3.27
CA ILE A 46 -11.81 -8.27 2.20
C ILE A 46 -11.31 -6.84 2.02
N SER A 47 -11.37 -6.34 0.80
CA SER A 47 -11.22 -4.91 0.50
C SER A 47 -12.57 -4.31 0.13
N ALA A 48 -13.03 -3.35 0.92
CA ALA A 48 -14.33 -2.70 0.76
C ALA A 48 -14.19 -1.26 0.27
N ASP A 49 -15.14 -0.83 -0.56
CA ASP A 49 -15.24 0.53 -1.12
C ASP A 49 -13.92 1.02 -1.75
N VAL A 50 -13.29 0.14 -2.52
CA VAL A 50 -11.99 0.42 -3.15
C VAL A 50 -12.18 1.39 -4.29
N SER A 51 -11.49 2.53 -4.22
CA SER A 51 -11.31 3.44 -5.34
C SER A 51 -9.84 3.58 -5.66
N ILE A 52 -9.53 3.74 -6.94
CA ILE A 52 -8.17 4.00 -7.39
C ILE A 52 -8.16 5.34 -8.12
N GLU A 53 -7.31 6.23 -7.63
CA GLU A 53 -7.21 7.59 -8.12
C GLU A 53 -6.02 7.77 -9.08
N ALA A 54 -4.94 7.03 -8.85
CA ALA A 54 -3.78 7.00 -9.72
C ALA A 54 -3.14 5.62 -9.70
N ILE A 55 -2.67 5.18 -10.86
CA ILE A 55 -1.93 3.94 -11.04
C ILE A 55 -0.76 4.23 -11.95
N SER A 56 0.38 3.62 -11.67
CA SER A 56 1.50 3.53 -12.59
C SER A 56 0.98 3.13 -13.99
N PRO A 57 1.33 3.88 -15.05
CA PRO A 57 0.88 3.63 -16.42
C PRO A 57 1.34 2.27 -16.97
N GLU A 58 2.39 1.68 -16.39
CA GLU A 58 2.79 0.30 -16.71
C GLU A 58 1.74 -0.72 -16.23
N CYS A 59 0.91 -0.32 -15.27
CA CYS A 59 -0.11 -1.10 -14.64
C CYS A 59 -1.52 -0.64 -15.03
N ASN A 60 -2.03 -1.17 -16.15
CA ASN A 60 -3.44 -0.99 -16.53
C ASN A 60 -4.37 -1.87 -15.67
N ILE A 61 -4.45 -1.55 -14.38
CA ILE A 61 -5.29 -2.26 -13.41
C ILE A 61 -6.76 -1.95 -13.71
N THR A 62 -7.54 -3.00 -13.88
CA THR A 62 -9.01 -2.91 -13.90
C THR A 62 -9.54 -3.57 -12.63
N ILE A 63 -10.15 -2.79 -11.73
CA ILE A 63 -10.74 -3.32 -10.50
C ILE A 63 -11.80 -4.36 -10.84
N GLY A 64 -11.81 -5.49 -10.12
CA GLY A 64 -12.86 -6.51 -10.23
C GLY A 64 -12.65 -7.52 -11.38
N LYS A 65 -11.52 -7.46 -12.10
CA LYS A 65 -11.13 -8.54 -13.01
C LYS A 65 -10.56 -9.72 -12.20
N PHE A 66 -10.76 -10.94 -12.69
CA PHE A 66 -10.17 -12.13 -12.07
C PHE A 66 -8.64 -12.02 -12.04
N ASN A 67 -8.02 -12.29 -10.89
CA ASN A 67 -6.58 -12.16 -10.63
C ASN A 67 -6.00 -10.77 -10.89
N SER A 68 -6.80 -9.70 -10.81
CA SER A 68 -6.29 -8.33 -10.83
C SER A 68 -6.25 -7.75 -9.42
N PHE A 69 -5.56 -6.62 -9.29
CA PHE A 69 -5.63 -5.82 -8.08
C PHE A 69 -7.08 -5.45 -7.75
N ASN A 70 -7.46 -5.63 -6.49
CA ASN A 70 -8.82 -5.39 -5.99
C ASN A 70 -8.83 -4.76 -4.58
N GLY A 71 -7.74 -4.07 -4.22
CA GLY A 71 -7.54 -3.44 -2.91
C GLY A 71 -6.57 -4.23 -2.05
N LEU A 72 -6.15 -3.63 -0.94
CA LEU A 72 -5.28 -4.27 0.04
C LEU A 72 -6.11 -5.03 1.07
N ALA A 73 -5.74 -6.27 1.34
CA ALA A 73 -6.34 -7.06 2.42
C ALA A 73 -5.31 -7.98 3.07
N LEU A 74 -5.68 -8.52 4.22
CA LEU A 74 -4.94 -9.59 4.88
C LEU A 74 -4.83 -10.75 3.90
N SER A 75 -3.61 -11.18 3.64
CA SER A 75 -3.35 -12.22 2.65
C SER A 75 -4.07 -13.51 3.01
N SER A 76 -4.58 -14.21 2.00
CA SER A 76 -5.12 -15.55 2.17
C SER A 76 -4.03 -16.63 2.24
N THR A 77 -2.77 -16.24 2.04
CA THR A 77 -1.62 -17.13 2.03
C THR A 77 -0.63 -16.77 3.15
N HIS A 78 0.37 -17.61 3.38
CA HIS A 78 1.38 -17.37 4.42
C HIS A 78 2.62 -16.64 3.88
N GLU A 79 2.69 -16.43 2.57
CA GLU A 79 3.81 -15.81 1.88
C GLU A 79 3.97 -14.32 2.16
N THR A 80 2.90 -13.61 2.51
CA THR A 80 2.91 -12.19 2.86
C THR A 80 1.83 -11.86 3.87
N LEU A 81 1.98 -10.73 4.56
CA LEU A 81 0.99 -10.24 5.51
C LEU A 81 -0.23 -9.65 4.79
N ILE A 82 0.01 -8.78 3.82
CA ILE A 82 -1.02 -8.14 2.98
C ILE A 82 -0.65 -8.35 1.51
N ASP A 83 -1.67 -8.49 0.67
CA ASP A 83 -1.53 -8.46 -0.78
C ASP A 83 -2.69 -7.70 -1.44
N GLY A 84 -2.54 -7.47 -2.74
CA GLY A 84 -3.49 -6.74 -3.57
C GLY A 84 -4.47 -7.62 -4.34
N ILE A 85 -4.40 -8.96 -4.19
CA ILE A 85 -5.26 -9.91 -4.91
C ILE A 85 -6.05 -10.72 -3.87
N VAL A 86 -7.04 -10.05 -3.31
CA VAL A 86 -7.90 -10.54 -2.24
C VAL A 86 -8.51 -11.90 -2.59
N ASN A 87 -8.47 -12.83 -1.63
CA ASN A 87 -9.01 -14.19 -1.71
C ASN A 87 -8.41 -15.03 -2.86
N ASN A 88 -7.10 -14.89 -3.09
CA ASN A 88 -6.38 -15.65 -4.09
C ASN A 88 -5.09 -16.29 -3.54
N SER A 89 -4.67 -17.41 -4.13
CA SER A 89 -3.38 -18.05 -3.76
C SER A 89 -2.15 -17.31 -4.30
N ASN A 90 -2.37 -16.31 -5.15
CA ASN A 90 -1.35 -15.39 -5.62
C ASN A 90 -1.22 -14.21 -4.65
N TRP A 91 0.00 -13.74 -4.43
CA TRP A 91 0.32 -12.76 -3.38
C TRP A 91 0.99 -11.51 -3.94
N TYR A 92 0.57 -11.06 -5.12
CA TYR A 92 1.11 -9.85 -5.78
C TYR A 92 0.72 -8.58 -5.04
N TYR A 93 1.46 -7.51 -5.30
CA TYR A 93 1.38 -6.29 -4.50
C TYR A 93 1.69 -6.60 -3.03
N ALA A 94 2.69 -7.46 -2.79
CA ALA A 94 3.01 -7.97 -1.46
C ALA A 94 3.48 -6.86 -0.53
N ILE A 95 2.96 -6.87 0.70
CA ILE A 95 3.35 -5.99 1.79
C ILE A 95 3.64 -6.86 3.03
N GLY A 96 4.89 -6.83 3.51
CA GLY A 96 5.34 -7.68 4.62
C GLY A 96 5.53 -9.14 4.20
N ALA A 97 6.42 -9.39 3.23
CA ALA A 97 6.70 -10.72 2.70
C ALA A 97 7.43 -11.62 3.72
N ASN A 98 6.93 -12.85 3.89
CA ASN A 98 7.54 -13.91 4.70
C ASN A 98 8.34 -14.92 3.85
N LYS A 99 8.26 -14.81 2.53
CA LYS A 99 8.91 -15.70 1.56
C LYS A 99 9.60 -14.86 0.49
N MET A 100 10.63 -15.42 -0.14
CA MET A 100 11.25 -14.81 -1.32
C MET A 100 10.46 -15.18 -2.59
N TYR A 101 10.49 -14.29 -3.58
CA TYR A 101 9.77 -14.45 -4.83
C TYR A 101 10.70 -14.50 -6.04
N GLN A 102 10.72 -15.62 -6.74
CA GLN A 102 11.59 -15.94 -7.89
C GLN A 102 13.11 -15.94 -7.60
N THR A 103 13.64 -14.85 -7.06
CA THR A 103 15.05 -14.67 -6.72
C THR A 103 15.25 -14.34 -5.25
N ASN A 104 16.51 -14.36 -4.80
CA ASN A 104 16.82 -13.96 -3.43
C ASN A 104 16.53 -12.48 -3.23
N TYR A 105 15.99 -12.14 -2.06
CA TYR A 105 15.71 -10.76 -1.63
C TYR A 105 14.68 -10.00 -2.47
N THR A 106 13.76 -10.71 -3.13
CA THR A 106 12.68 -10.09 -3.90
C THR A 106 11.30 -10.54 -3.43
N ILE A 107 10.31 -9.70 -3.68
CA ILE A 107 8.88 -9.88 -3.41
C ILE A 107 8.09 -9.72 -4.73
N PRO A 108 6.86 -10.25 -4.85
CA PRO A 108 6.05 -10.01 -6.03
C PRO A 108 5.49 -8.59 -6.01
N GLY A 109 5.84 -7.81 -7.03
CA GLY A 109 5.30 -6.48 -7.27
C GLY A 109 3.92 -6.54 -7.95
N PRO A 110 3.55 -5.48 -8.70
CA PRO A 110 2.29 -5.42 -9.43
C PRO A 110 2.17 -6.47 -10.54
N ARG A 111 0.96 -7.04 -10.71
CA ARG A 111 0.65 -8.09 -11.69
C ARG A 111 0.05 -7.51 -12.99
N CYS A 112 0.76 -6.62 -13.68
CA CYS A 112 0.17 -5.95 -14.84
C CYS A 112 0.42 -6.61 -16.20
N GLN A 113 1.64 -7.06 -16.51
CA GLN A 113 1.94 -7.67 -17.82
C GLN A 113 3.07 -8.71 -17.74
N THR A 114 3.94 -8.61 -16.74
CA THR A 114 4.94 -9.61 -16.37
C THR A 114 4.92 -9.79 -14.87
N ASP A 115 5.18 -11.02 -14.41
CA ASP A 115 5.35 -11.32 -13.00
C ASP A 115 6.64 -10.65 -12.49
N LYS A 116 6.52 -9.40 -12.03
CA LYS A 116 7.67 -8.60 -11.59
C LYS A 116 8.10 -8.97 -10.18
N ALA A 117 9.36 -9.38 -10.06
CA ALA A 117 10.06 -9.46 -8.79
C ALA A 117 10.69 -8.10 -8.48
N VAL A 118 10.39 -7.54 -7.31
CA VAL A 118 10.88 -6.23 -6.84
C VAL A 118 11.59 -6.39 -5.49
N THR A 119 12.47 -5.48 -5.15
CA THR A 119 13.31 -5.56 -3.94
C THR A 119 12.70 -4.90 -2.73
N SER A 120 11.87 -3.87 -2.93
CA SER A 120 11.20 -3.17 -1.86
C SER A 120 9.89 -2.53 -2.31
N LEU A 121 9.11 -2.12 -1.32
CA LEU A 121 7.91 -1.32 -1.44
C LEU A 121 8.00 -0.21 -0.39
N ASP A 122 7.79 1.02 -0.83
CA ASP A 122 7.46 2.10 0.08
C ASP A 122 5.93 2.21 0.17
N LEU A 123 5.38 2.14 1.38
CA LEU A 123 3.96 2.32 1.65
C LEU A 123 3.78 3.56 2.51
N TRP A 124 2.84 4.42 2.15
CA TRP A 124 2.45 5.56 2.97
C TRP A 124 0.95 5.59 3.22
N LEU A 125 0.58 6.12 4.38
CA LEU A 125 -0.80 6.36 4.78
C LEU A 125 -1.05 7.85 4.94
N GLN A 126 -2.10 8.36 4.30
CA GLN A 126 -2.52 9.74 4.47
C GLN A 126 -3.02 9.98 5.88
N TYR A 127 -2.82 11.18 6.39
CA TYR A 127 -3.41 11.61 7.65
C TYR A 127 -3.76 13.11 7.61
N THR A 128 -4.66 13.53 8.51
CA THR A 128 -5.09 14.93 8.63
C THR A 128 -5.03 15.47 10.06
N ASP A 129 -4.81 14.61 11.06
CA ASP A 129 -4.72 15.01 12.47
C ASP A 129 -3.35 14.64 13.04
N ASP A 130 -2.53 15.65 13.36
CA ASP A 130 -1.22 15.47 13.98
C ASP A 130 -1.29 14.77 15.35
N LYS A 131 -2.46 14.72 16.00
CA LYS A 131 -2.63 13.94 17.24
C LYS A 131 -2.37 12.46 17.04
N ILE A 132 -2.44 11.95 15.81
CA ILE A 132 -2.05 10.59 15.46
C ILE A 132 -0.61 10.30 15.92
N PHE A 133 0.30 11.28 15.88
CA PHE A 133 1.68 11.10 16.34
C PHE A 133 1.78 10.84 17.84
N GLN A 134 0.79 11.24 18.65
CA GLN A 134 0.73 10.93 20.07
C GLN A 134 0.33 9.47 20.33
N MET A 135 -0.31 8.82 19.35
CA MET A 135 -0.69 7.40 19.42
C MET A 135 0.44 6.47 18.99
N LEU A 136 1.43 6.99 18.27
CA LEU A 136 2.54 6.21 17.74
C LEU A 136 3.72 6.21 18.74
N PRO A 137 4.27 5.05 19.10
CA PRO A 137 5.41 5.00 20.02
C PRO A 137 6.68 5.54 19.34
N ASN A 138 7.26 6.61 19.90
CA ASN A 138 8.60 7.13 19.60
C ASN A 138 8.98 7.14 18.10
N LEU A 139 8.13 7.73 17.26
CA LEU A 139 8.43 7.81 15.83
C LEU A 139 9.50 8.87 15.54
N VAL A 140 10.61 8.47 14.94
CA VAL A 140 11.48 9.38 14.19
C VAL A 140 10.86 9.53 12.81
N LEU A 141 10.28 10.69 12.52
CA LEU A 141 9.63 10.94 11.23
C LEU A 141 10.68 10.86 10.10
N PRO A 142 10.58 9.90 9.17
CA PRO A 142 11.31 10.03 7.92
C PRO A 142 10.78 11.27 7.18
N SER A 143 11.65 11.93 6.41
CA SER A 143 11.30 13.13 5.65
C SER A 143 10.02 12.91 4.85
N ILE A 144 8.97 13.66 5.21
CA ILE A 144 7.66 13.63 4.55
C ILE A 144 7.88 13.89 3.05
N PRO A 145 7.49 12.97 2.15
CA PRO A 145 7.39 13.32 0.75
C PRO A 145 6.32 14.40 0.63
N LYS A 146 6.74 15.64 0.35
CA LYS A 146 5.82 16.62 -0.24
C LYS A 146 5.59 16.15 -1.68
N CYS A 147 4.59 15.30 -1.88
CA CYS A 147 4.22 14.88 -3.23
C CYS A 147 3.59 16.07 -3.98
N ASN A 148 4.43 16.86 -4.65
CA ASN A 148 4.01 17.73 -5.77
C ASN A 148 3.83 16.91 -7.07
N CYS A 149 4.02 15.59 -7.00
CA CYS A 149 4.02 14.69 -8.13
C CYS A 149 2.60 14.15 -8.36
N TYR A 150 1.76 14.97 -8.99
CA TYR A 150 0.77 14.66 -10.02
C TYR A 150 -0.13 15.89 -10.17
N HIS A 151 -0.27 16.36 -11.40
CA HIS A 151 -1.27 17.35 -11.77
C HIS A 151 -2.65 16.86 -11.28
N THR A 152 -3.30 17.66 -10.42
CA THR A 152 -4.67 17.51 -9.88
C THR A 152 -4.92 16.80 -8.55
N LEU A 153 -3.93 16.55 -7.68
CA LEU A 153 -4.22 16.55 -6.24
C LEU A 153 -4.22 18.00 -5.76
N SER A 154 -5.39 18.65 -5.87
CA SER A 154 -5.58 20.08 -5.58
C SER A 154 -5.31 20.50 -4.13
N ASN A 155 -4.98 19.55 -3.25
CA ASN A 155 -4.74 19.76 -1.83
C ASN A 155 -3.42 19.13 -1.40
N LEU A 156 -2.71 19.80 -0.49
CA LEU A 156 -1.47 19.32 0.10
C LEU A 156 -1.76 18.10 0.98
N ASN A 157 -1.58 16.89 0.44
CA ASN A 157 -1.78 15.65 1.18
C ASN A 157 -0.51 15.30 1.97
N LEU A 158 -0.66 15.01 3.26
CA LEU A 158 0.42 14.58 4.13
C LEU A 158 0.37 13.06 4.33
N PHE A 159 1.53 12.42 4.24
CA PHE A 159 1.68 10.97 4.22
C PHE A 159 2.78 10.53 5.21
N ILE A 160 2.54 9.45 5.95
CA ILE A 160 3.52 8.82 6.85
C ILE A 160 4.03 7.53 6.22
N LEU A 161 5.36 7.39 6.10
CA LEU A 161 5.97 6.15 5.62
C LEU A 161 5.76 5.03 6.64
N MET A 162 5.25 3.92 6.16
CA MET A 162 4.95 2.71 6.91
C MET A 162 6.17 1.78 6.82
N ILE A 163 6.88 1.62 7.93
CA ILE A 163 8.02 0.68 8.00
C ILE A 163 7.53 -0.68 8.50
N LEU A 164 7.90 -1.72 7.78
CA LEU A 164 7.72 -3.13 8.13
C LEU A 164 9.12 -3.70 8.36
N GLU A 165 9.52 -3.79 9.63
CA GLU A 165 10.69 -4.56 10.05
C GLU A 165 10.34 -6.04 10.19
#